data_AF-A0A9D6ZY69-F1
#
_entry.id   AF-A0A9D6ZY69-F1
#
_cell.length_a   1.000
_cell.length_b   1.000
_cell.length_c   1.000
_cell.angle_alpha   90.00
_cell.angle_beta   90.00
_cell.angle_gamma   90.00
#
_symmetry.space_group_name_H-M   'P 1'
#
loop_
_entity.id
_entity.type
_entity.pdbx_description
1 polymer ?
#
loop_
_entity_poly.entity_id
_entity_poly.type
_entity_poly.pdbx_seq_one_letter_code
_entity_poly.pdbx_strand_id
1 'polypeptide(L)'
;MQVSGLIMKSRSSAYPNKKTGELIHMVYFDLYDDTAGLIQCEIKANGAEPPDGSKVVGDVQFLRKIAFGQGVSVALKSFRVLDVKSDAPGWVPPLPPGVGPKK
;
A
#
# COMPACT_ATOMS: atom_id res chain seq x y z
N MET A 1 11.72 -10.58 2.67
CA MET A 1 10.50 -11.06 3.36
C MET A 1 9.32 -10.48 2.63
N GLN A 2 8.31 -11.29 2.31
CA GLN A 2 7.14 -10.86 1.54
C GLN A 2 5.86 -11.14 2.33
N VAL A 3 4.85 -10.30 2.12
CA VAL A 3 3.48 -10.52 2.59
C VAL A 3 2.55 -10.57 1.39
N SER A 4 1.54 -11.41 1.44
CA SER A 4 0.54 -11.50 0.37
C SER A 4 -0.84 -11.72 0.95
N GLY A 5 -1.86 -11.19 0.31
CA GLY A 5 -3.22 -11.35 0.80
C GLY A 5 -4.23 -10.55 -0.01
N LEU A 6 -5.45 -10.53 0.49
CA LEU A 6 -6.55 -9.75 -0.07
C LEU A 6 -6.60 -8.38 0.62
N ILE A 7 -6.70 -7.31 -0.14
CA ILE A 7 -6.96 -5.98 0.43
C ILE A 7 -8.41 -5.97 0.92
N MET A 8 -8.60 -5.80 2.23
CA MET A 8 -9.91 -5.63 2.83
C MET A 8 -10.36 -4.19 2.78
N LYS A 9 -9.43 -3.25 2.96
CA LYS A 9 -9.69 -1.82 2.97
C LYS A 9 -8.43 -1.02 2.63
N SER A 10 -8.53 -0.08 1.69
CA SER A 10 -7.50 0.90 1.36
C SER A 10 -7.83 2.29 1.92
N ARG A 11 -6.80 3.04 2.30
CA ARG A 11 -6.88 4.45 2.73
C ARG A 11 -5.61 5.19 2.33
N SER A 12 -5.72 6.32 1.64
CA SER A 12 -4.60 7.25 1.48
C SER A 12 -4.63 8.36 2.52
N SER A 13 -3.44 8.84 2.86
CA SER A 13 -3.26 10.06 3.62
C SER A 13 -2.05 10.80 3.06
N ALA A 14 -2.12 12.13 3.03
CA ALA A 14 -0.99 12.97 2.71
C ALA A 14 -0.66 13.81 3.94
N TYR A 15 0.60 13.80 4.36
CA TYR A 15 1.07 14.67 5.43
C TYR A 15 2.22 15.56 4.96
N PRO A 16 2.26 16.83 5.39
CA PRO A 16 3.37 17.71 5.08
C PRO A 16 4.62 17.28 5.83
N ASN A 17 5.72 17.11 5.10
CA ASN A 17 7.03 16.94 5.70
C ASN A 17 7.45 18.26 6.35
N LYS A 18 7.55 18.29 7.68
CA LYS A 18 7.93 19.50 8.43
C LYS A 18 9.31 20.05 8.10
N LYS A 19 10.21 19.24 7.50
CA LYS A 19 11.56 19.68 7.11
C LYS A 19 11.64 20.17 5.66
N THR A 20 10.96 19.51 4.73
CA THR A 20 11.08 19.81 3.28
C THR A 20 9.87 20.55 2.71
N GLY A 21 8.76 20.62 3.44
CA GLY A 21 7.49 21.18 2.95
C GLY A 21 6.75 20.29 1.96
N GLU A 22 7.36 19.18 1.51
CA GLU A 22 6.77 18.26 0.54
C GLU A 22 5.63 17.46 1.18
N LEU A 23 4.56 17.25 0.41
CA LEU A 23 3.49 16.32 0.77
C LEU A 23 3.98 14.89 0.59
N ILE A 24 4.03 14.13 1.68
CA ILE A 24 4.33 12.70 1.65
C ILE A 24 3.01 11.95 1.56
N HIS A 25 2.78 11.30 0.43
CA HIS A 25 1.63 10.43 0.22
C HIS A 25 1.92 9.04 0.80
N MET A 26 1.10 8.64 1.75
CA MET A 26 1.07 7.29 2.30
C MET A 26 -0.22 6.60 1.89
N VAL A 27 -0.09 5.34 1.49
CA VAL A 27 -1.22 4.44 1.32
C VAL A 27 -1.14 3.41 2.43
N TYR A 28 -2.26 3.26 3.14
CA TYR A 28 -2.49 2.23 4.14
C TYR A 28 -3.49 1.25 3.59
N PHE A 29 -3.23 -0.04 3.72
CA PHE A 29 -4.24 -1.05 3.42
C PHE A 29 -4.21 -2.18 4.42
N ASP A 30 -5.40 -2.61 4.81
CA ASP A 30 -5.57 -3.75 5.70
C ASP A 30 -5.60 -5.01 4.82
N LEU A 31 -4.54 -5.81 4.92
CA LEU A 31 -4.30 -7.02 4.16
C LEU A 31 -4.77 -8.23 4.98
N TYR A 32 -5.67 -9.04 4.44
CA TYR A 32 -6.05 -10.30 5.05
C TYR A 32 -5.27 -11.46 4.43
N ASP A 33 -4.57 -12.21 5.28
CA ASP A 33 -3.87 -13.45 4.98
C ASP A 33 -4.49 -14.57 5.84
N ASP A 34 -4.86 -15.69 5.23
CA ASP A 34 -5.47 -16.83 5.92
C ASP A 34 -4.58 -17.40 7.04
N THR A 35 -3.27 -17.16 6.98
CA THR A 35 -2.31 -17.66 7.98
C THR A 35 -2.08 -16.71 9.15
N ALA A 36 -2.07 -15.41 8.89
CA ALA A 36 -1.68 -14.38 9.84
C ALA A 36 -2.85 -13.48 10.28
N GLY A 37 -4.02 -13.62 9.65
CA GLY A 37 -5.18 -12.80 9.87
C GLY A 37 -5.03 -11.41 9.23
N LEU A 38 -5.55 -10.38 9.91
CA LEU A 38 -5.52 -9.01 9.41
C LEU A 38 -4.18 -8.34 9.73
N ILE A 39 -3.48 -7.90 8.69
CA ILE A 39 -2.20 -7.20 8.76
C ILE A 39 -2.38 -5.79 8.20
N GLN A 40 -2.03 -4.77 8.97
CA GLN A 40 -1.98 -3.42 8.43
C GLN A 40 -0.68 -3.21 7.65
N CYS A 41 -0.78 -2.80 6.39
CA CYS A 41 0.36 -2.44 5.56
C CYS A 41 0.39 -0.92 5.33
N GLU A 42 1.59 -0.36 5.28
CA GLU A 42 1.82 1.05 4.92
C GLU A 42 2.89 1.15 3.82
N ILE A 43 2.68 2.01 2.82
CA ILE A 43 3.68 2.29 1.79
C ILE A 43 3.66 3.77 1.39
N LYS A 44 4.84 4.32 1.12
CA LYS A 44 4.98 5.60 0.43
C LYS A 44 4.70 5.39 -1.06
N ALA A 45 3.55 5.84 -1.54
CA ALA A 45 3.18 5.73 -2.93
C ALA A 45 2.52 7.03 -3.40
N ASN A 46 3.06 7.60 -4.47
CA ASN A 46 2.44 8.70 -5.19
C ASN A 46 1.57 8.07 -6.28
N GLY A 47 0.29 7.83 -5.99
CA GLY A 47 -0.54 7.05 -6.91
C GLY A 47 -1.95 6.74 -6.45
N ALA A 48 -2.72 6.13 -7.34
CA ALA A 48 -4.04 5.60 -7.04
C ALA A 48 -3.93 4.46 -6.00
N GLU A 49 -4.81 4.50 -5.00
CA GLU A 49 -4.93 3.44 -4.01
C GLU A 49 -5.34 2.13 -4.69
N PRO A 50 -4.72 0.99 -4.37
CA PRO A 50 -5.18 -0.29 -4.89
C PRO A 50 -6.61 -0.57 -4.42
N PRO A 51 -7.52 -0.98 -5.31
CA PRO A 51 -8.93 -1.10 -4.96
C PRO A 51 -9.17 -2.25 -3.98
N ASP A 52 -10.17 -2.07 -3.12
CA ASP A 52 -10.61 -3.08 -2.16
C ASP A 52 -10.98 -4.40 -2.87
N GLY A 53 -10.64 -5.51 -2.23
CA GLY A 53 -10.80 -6.86 -2.76
C GLY A 53 -9.69 -7.30 -3.72
N SER A 54 -8.72 -6.45 -4.04
CA SER A 54 -7.58 -6.83 -4.88
C SER A 54 -6.59 -7.71 -4.13
N LYS A 55 -5.99 -8.68 -4.82
CA LYS A 55 -4.92 -9.51 -4.28
C LYS A 55 -3.58 -8.83 -4.54
N VAL A 56 -2.76 -8.71 -3.50
CA VAL A 56 -1.44 -8.07 -3.61
C VAL A 56 -0.33 -8.92 -3.00
N VAL A 57 0.89 -8.68 -3.47
CA VAL A 57 2.12 -9.13 -2.82
C VAL A 57 3.01 -7.92 -2.57
N GLY A 58 3.52 -7.80 -1.35
CA GLY A 58 4.35 -6.69 -0.89
C GLY A 58 5.70 -7.16 -0.37
N ASP A 59 6.75 -6.43 -0.71
CA ASP A 59 8.08 -6.62 -0.14
C ASP A 59 8.20 -5.82 1.17
N VAL A 60 8.44 -6.50 2.27
CA VAL A 60 8.54 -5.88 3.59
C VAL A 60 9.87 -5.14 3.72
N GLN A 61 9.81 -3.87 4.11
CA GLN A 61 10.96 -3.06 4.47
C GLN A 61 11.29 -3.20 5.95
N PHE A 62 10.32 -2.94 6.83
CA PHE A 62 10.45 -3.09 8.29
C PHE A 62 9.07 -3.17 8.95
N LEU A 63 9.04 -3.63 10.20
CA LEU A 63 7.85 -3.68 11.03
C LEU A 63 7.80 -2.45 11.94
N ARG A 64 6.63 -1.81 12.03
CA ARG A 64 6.39 -0.62 12.86
C ARG A 64 5.31 -0.94 13.89
N LYS A 65 5.54 -0.61 15.17
CA LYS A 65 4.47 -0.65 16.18
C LYS A 65 3.49 0.48 15.92
N ILE A 66 2.20 0.17 15.92
CA ILE A 66 1.15 1.18 15.75
C ILE A 66 0.96 1.89 17.09
N ALA A 67 1.09 3.22 17.11
CA ALA A 67 1.08 3.99 18.36
C ALA A 67 -0.29 4.03 19.07
N PHE A 68 -1.38 3.71 18.36
CA PHE A 68 -2.77 3.82 18.85
C PHE A 68 -3.50 2.49 18.99
N GLY A 69 -2.79 1.35 19.01
CA GLY A 69 -3.39 0.03 19.23
C GLY A 69 -2.37 -1.07 19.53
N GLN A 70 -2.84 -2.23 20.02
CA GLN A 70 -2.02 -3.44 20.05
C GLN A 70 -1.93 -4.03 18.65
N GLY A 71 -0.93 -3.62 17.88
CA GLY A 71 -0.75 -4.12 16.51
C GLY A 71 0.61 -3.76 15.91
N VAL A 72 1.01 -4.54 14.92
CA VAL A 72 2.21 -4.32 14.10
C VAL A 72 1.74 -3.90 12.71
N SER A 73 2.19 -2.73 12.25
CA SER A 73 2.08 -2.30 10.87
C SER A 73 3.31 -2.76 10.10
N VAL A 74 3.12 -3.18 8.86
CA VAL A 74 4.17 -3.63 7.96
C VAL A 74 4.47 -2.51 6.97
N ALA A 75 5.64 -1.90 7.08
CA ALA A 75 6.10 -0.93 6.10
C ALA A 75 6.63 -1.66 4.87
N LEU A 76 6.03 -1.42 3.71
CA LEU A 76 6.40 -2.04 2.45
C LEU A 76 7.39 -1.16 1.68
N LYS A 77 8.35 -1.79 1.03
CA LYS A 77 9.27 -1.14 0.07
C LYS A 77 8.60 -0.99 -1.30
N SER A 78 7.87 -2.03 -1.71
CA SER A 78 7.16 -2.13 -2.98
C SER A 78 5.98 -3.09 -2.82
N PHE A 79 4.95 -2.93 -3.65
CA PHE A 79 3.92 -3.94 -3.80
C PHE A 79 3.56 -4.12 -5.27
N ARG A 80 2.96 -5.26 -5.58
CA ARG A 80 2.38 -5.57 -6.88
C ARG A 80 0.98 -6.10 -6.66
N VAL A 81 0.05 -5.64 -7.50
CA VAL A 81 -1.30 -6.19 -7.55
C VAL A 81 -1.26 -7.41 -8.46
N LEU A 82 -1.63 -8.57 -7.92
CA LEU A 82 -1.68 -9.85 -8.63
C LEU A 82 -3.02 -10.03 -9.34
N ASP A 83 -4.10 -9.58 -8.70
CA ASP A 83 -5.44 -9.63 -9.24
C ASP A 83 -6.22 -8.40 -8.76
N VAL A 84 -6.83 -7.68 -9.70
CA VAL A 84 -7.70 -6.54 -9.39
C VAL A 84 -9.12 -7.08 -9.41
N LYS A 85 -9.88 -6.91 -8.32
CA LYS A 85 -11.29 -7.29 -8.34
C LYS A 85 -11.98 -6.55 -9.49
N SER A 86 -12.47 -7.33 -10.46
CA SER A 86 -12.94 -6.97 -11.81
C SER A 86 -14.01 -5.87 -11.91
N ASP A 87 -14.48 -5.29 -10.81
CA ASP A 87 -15.52 -4.25 -10.77
C ASP A 87 -14.98 -2.82 -10.57
N ALA A 88 -13.66 -2.63 -10.56
CA ALA A 88 -13.03 -1.30 -10.63
C ALA A 88 -12.57 -1.02 -12.08
N PRO A 89 -13.47 -0.61 -12.99
CA PRO A 89 -13.10 -0.34 -14.38
C PRO A 89 -12.07 0.80 -14.42
N GLY A 90 -10.86 0.48 -14.92
CA GLY A 90 -9.85 1.49 -15.25
C GLY A 90 -8.82 1.82 -14.16
N TRP A 91 -8.66 0.99 -13.11
CA TRP A 91 -7.52 1.18 -12.20
C TRP A 91 -6.21 0.83 -12.89
N VAL A 92 -5.42 1.85 -13.20
CA VAL A 92 -4.06 1.72 -13.70
C VAL A 92 -3.11 1.91 -12.52
N PRO A 93 -2.24 0.92 -12.19
CA PRO A 93 -1.29 1.08 -11.11
C PRO A 93 -0.42 2.32 -11.35
N PRO A 94 -0.06 3.08 -10.31
CA PRO A 94 0.85 4.20 -10.48
C PRO A 94 2.15 3.69 -11.10
N LEU A 95 2.53 4.32 -12.22
CA LEU A 95 3.78 4.02 -12.90
C LEU A 95 4.93 4.22 -11.91
N PRO A 96 5.93 3.31 -11.88
CA PRO A 96 7.10 3.49 -11.06
C PRO A 96 7.72 4.86 -11.32
N PRO A 97 8.21 5.56 -10.28
CA PRO A 97 8.89 6.84 -10.47
C PRO A 97 10.07 6.64 -11.43
N GLY A 98 10.00 7.25 -12.62
CA GLY A 98 10.99 7.13 -13.68
C GLY A 98 10.47 6.60 -15.02
N VAL A 99 9.25 6.04 -15.07
CA VAL A 99 8.60 5.67 -16.34
C VAL A 99 7.68 6.81 -16.78
N GLY A 100 8.27 7.93 -17.20
CA GLY A 100 7.55 8.95 -17.95
C GLY A 100 7.21 8.40 -19.34
N PRO A 101 6.10 8.84 -19.98
CA PRO A 101 5.83 8.50 -21.36
C PRO A 101 7.03 8.92 -22.22
N LYS A 102 7.71 7.95 -22.85
CA LYS A 102 8.69 8.24 -23.90
C LYS A 102 7.93 9.02 -24.98
N LYS A 103 8.25 10.31 -25.12
CA LYS A 103 7.94 11.07 -26.33
C LYS A 103 8.67 10.47 -27.53
#